data_AF-A0A3M1ARG9-F1
#
_entry.id   AF-A0A3M1ARG9-F1
#
_cell.length_a   1.000
_cell.length_b   1.000
_cell.length_c   1.000
_cell.angle_alpha   90.00
_cell.angle_beta   90.00
_cell.angle_gamma   90.00
#
_symmetry.space_group_name_H-M   'P 1'
#
loop_
_entity.id
_entity.type
_entity.pdbx_description
1 polymer ?
#
loop_
_entity_poly.entity_id
_entity_poly.type
_entity_poly.pdbx_seq_one_letter_code
_entity_poly.pdbx_strand_id
1 'polypeptide(L)'
;YISKNTIIPFLFDQAREACAIAFEGENSVWRLAQDDPDRYIYPAVRKGTELPLPDEIAVGLDDVSRRDKWNTPTPDEYALPTEIWRETVARRQRYEDVRAKLVNGEVTSINDFITYNLDIQQFAQDVIENCEGPELLRAFWKAINRVSVLDPTCGSGAFLFAALNILQPLYEACLERMRAFVADLGPDDHPQKYSDFKQILAQVAQHPNQTYYVLKSIVVNNLYGVDIMAEAVEIAKLRLFLKLVAQVERVEQIEPLPDIDFNIRAGNTLVGYTSKEEVRKAMQDKQLEGGIKQARILFGEEQAALAAIEGKAADIDRLFSRFKAMQTGGDLADFDAADF
;
A
#
# COMPACT_ATOMS: atom_id res chain seq x y z
N TYR A 1 8.78 3.70 5.88
CA TYR A 1 8.46 3.14 7.22
C TYR A 1 6.95 3.19 7.47
N ILE A 2 6.32 4.36 7.50
CA ILE A 2 4.87 4.49 7.76
C ILE A 2 4.01 3.78 6.70
N SER A 3 4.24 4.02 5.41
CA SER A 3 3.37 3.52 4.33
C SER A 3 3.22 1.99 4.30
N LYS A 4 4.31 1.24 4.50
CA LYS A 4 4.26 -0.24 4.50
C LYS A 4 3.56 -0.79 5.74
N ASN A 5 3.74 -0.13 6.89
CA ASN A 5 3.14 -0.50 8.17
C ASN A 5 1.67 -0.08 8.29
N THR A 6 1.08 0.53 7.25
CA THR A 6 -0.35 0.85 7.18
C THR A 6 -1.04 0.13 6.02
N ILE A 7 -0.44 0.14 4.83
CA ILE A 7 -1.00 -0.51 3.64
C ILE A 7 -1.04 -2.03 3.81
N ILE A 8 0.06 -2.65 4.23
CA ILE A 8 0.13 -4.12 4.28
C ILE A 8 -0.82 -4.70 5.35
N PRO A 9 -0.90 -4.18 6.59
CA PRO A 9 -1.89 -4.65 7.55
C PRO A 9 -3.31 -4.56 7.03
N PHE A 10 -3.69 -3.46 6.36
CA PHE A 10 -5.00 -3.33 5.73
C PHE A 10 -5.27 -4.43 4.69
N LEU A 11 -4.29 -4.72 3.82
CA LEU A 11 -4.41 -5.80 2.84
C LEU A 11 -4.58 -7.17 3.50
N PHE A 12 -3.83 -7.44 4.57
CA PHE A 12 -3.94 -8.68 5.35
C PHE A 12 -5.29 -8.80 6.06
N ASP A 13 -5.81 -7.72 6.63
CA ASP A 13 -7.13 -7.71 7.26
C ASP A 13 -8.24 -8.02 6.24
N GLN A 14 -8.18 -7.40 5.05
CA GLN A 14 -9.11 -7.69 3.95
C GLN A 14 -8.97 -9.12 3.42
N ALA A 15 -7.73 -9.63 3.31
CA ALA A 15 -7.49 -10.99 2.88
C ALA A 15 -8.00 -12.03 3.90
N ARG A 16 -7.79 -11.78 5.19
CA ARG A 16 -8.29 -12.62 6.29
C ARG A 16 -9.81 -12.65 6.34
N GLU A 17 -10.47 -11.52 6.13
CA GLU A 17 -11.94 -11.45 6.07
C GLU A 17 -12.50 -12.34 4.95
N ALA A 18 -11.82 -12.40 3.80
CA ALA A 18 -12.24 -13.21 2.66
C ALA A 18 -11.76 -14.67 2.71
N CYS A 19 -10.66 -14.97 3.42
CA CYS A 19 -10.03 -16.30 3.47
C CYS A 19 -9.42 -16.59 4.86
N ALA A 20 -10.26 -16.67 5.89
CA ALA A 20 -9.80 -16.85 7.28
C ALA A 20 -8.96 -18.12 7.48
N ILE A 21 -9.30 -19.21 6.78
CA ILE A 21 -8.64 -20.52 6.88
C ILE A 21 -7.13 -20.42 6.59
N ALA A 22 -6.69 -19.49 5.73
CA ALA A 22 -5.27 -19.30 5.44
C ALA A 22 -4.47 -18.71 6.61
N PHE A 23 -5.13 -18.13 7.62
CA PHE A 23 -4.49 -17.45 8.75
C PHE A 23 -4.61 -18.22 10.06
N GLU A 24 -5.27 -19.38 10.04
CA GLU A 24 -5.62 -20.17 11.23
C GLU A 24 -5.02 -21.58 11.16
N GLY A 25 -4.72 -22.16 12.32
CA GLY A 25 -4.24 -23.53 12.44
C GLY A 25 -2.78 -23.76 12.00
N GLU A 26 -2.43 -25.04 11.85
CA GLU A 26 -1.06 -25.51 11.62
C GLU A 26 -0.48 -25.17 10.24
N ASN A 27 -1.36 -24.87 9.27
CA ASN A 27 -1.00 -24.51 7.89
C ASN A 27 -1.20 -23.01 7.62
N SER A 28 -1.20 -22.20 8.68
CA SER A 28 -1.34 -20.75 8.53
C SER A 28 -0.15 -20.13 7.81
N VAL A 29 -0.38 -18.99 7.14
CA VAL A 29 0.67 -18.20 6.47
C VAL A 29 1.84 -17.80 7.39
N TRP A 30 1.62 -17.77 8.71
CA TRP A 30 2.64 -17.44 9.70
C TRP A 30 3.78 -18.45 9.73
N ARG A 31 3.54 -19.67 9.24
CA ARG A 31 4.55 -20.73 9.17
C ARG A 31 5.75 -20.35 8.32
N LEU A 32 5.57 -19.54 7.27
CA LEU A 32 6.68 -19.03 6.46
C LEU A 32 7.76 -18.37 7.34
N ALA A 33 7.32 -17.59 8.34
CA ALA A 33 8.19 -16.89 9.26
C ALA A 33 8.86 -17.81 10.30
N GLN A 34 8.26 -18.98 10.57
CA GLN A 34 8.84 -20.02 11.44
C GLN A 34 9.87 -20.85 10.67
N ASP A 35 9.57 -21.19 9.42
CA ASP A 35 10.39 -22.05 8.56
C ASP A 35 11.67 -21.34 8.09
N ASP A 36 11.61 -20.04 7.79
CA ASP A 36 12.78 -19.21 7.42
C ASP A 36 12.78 -17.84 8.13
N PRO A 37 13.11 -17.78 9.44
CA PRO A 37 13.06 -16.55 10.23
C PRO A 37 13.97 -15.44 9.70
N ASP A 38 15.17 -15.81 9.23
CA ASP A 38 16.22 -14.87 8.82
C ASP A 38 15.85 -14.11 7.54
N ARG A 39 14.92 -14.65 6.73
CA ARG A 39 14.34 -13.98 5.56
C ARG A 39 13.57 -12.71 5.92
N TYR A 40 12.99 -12.66 7.11
CA TYR A 40 12.16 -11.54 7.57
C TYR A 40 12.88 -10.61 8.53
N ILE A 41 14.14 -10.90 8.89
CA ILE A 41 14.96 -10.03 9.72
C ILE A 41 15.88 -9.21 8.82
N TYR A 42 15.82 -7.88 8.96
CA TYR A 42 16.64 -6.96 8.17
C TYR A 42 18.13 -7.30 8.24
N PRO A 43 18.88 -7.28 7.11
CA PRO A 43 20.31 -7.59 7.09
C PRO A 43 21.14 -6.77 8.09
N ALA A 44 20.75 -5.52 8.33
CA ALA A 44 21.40 -4.65 9.31
C ALA A 44 21.31 -5.21 10.74
N VAL A 45 20.20 -5.84 11.11
CA VAL A 45 20.01 -6.48 12.42
C VAL A 45 20.89 -7.72 12.54
N ARG A 46 20.99 -8.51 11.46
CA ARG A 46 21.78 -9.76 11.42
C ARG A 46 23.29 -9.54 11.32
N LYS A 47 23.75 -8.33 11.00
CA LYS A 47 25.17 -8.03 10.71
C LYS A 47 26.11 -8.59 11.77
N GLY A 48 26.97 -9.52 11.36
CA GLY A 48 28.02 -10.12 12.18
C GLY A 48 27.55 -11.20 13.15
N THR A 49 26.25 -11.50 13.25
CA THR A 49 25.70 -12.52 14.18
C THR A 49 26.34 -13.90 14.01
N GLU A 50 26.84 -14.19 12.81
CA GLU A 50 27.61 -15.38 12.44
C GLU A 50 29.03 -15.44 13.04
N LEU A 51 29.56 -14.32 13.52
CA LEU A 51 30.90 -14.23 14.10
C LEU A 51 30.84 -14.37 15.63
N PRO A 52 31.72 -15.17 16.26
CA PRO A 52 31.78 -15.24 17.72
C PRO A 52 32.21 -13.89 18.30
N LEU A 53 31.64 -13.51 19.44
CA LEU A 53 32.08 -12.30 20.14
C LEU A 53 33.53 -12.50 20.64
N PRO A 54 34.41 -11.48 20.52
CA PRO A 54 35.74 -11.54 21.11
C PRO A 54 35.67 -11.80 22.62
N ASP A 55 36.61 -12.57 23.16
CA ASP A 55 36.65 -12.96 24.58
C ASP A 55 36.51 -11.75 25.53
N GLU A 56 37.18 -10.64 25.17
CA GLU A 56 37.18 -9.37 25.92
C GLU A 56 35.79 -8.72 26.05
N ILE A 57 34.89 -9.03 25.12
CA ILE A 57 33.50 -8.53 25.11
C ILE A 57 32.58 -9.59 25.73
N ALA A 58 32.77 -10.86 25.37
CA ALA A 58 31.97 -11.99 25.83
C ALA A 58 31.95 -12.12 27.36
N VAL A 59 33.08 -11.87 28.03
CA VAL A 59 33.18 -11.90 29.50
C VAL A 59 32.24 -10.91 30.22
N GLY A 60 31.79 -9.86 29.52
CA GLY A 60 30.90 -8.84 30.06
C GLY A 60 29.42 -9.09 29.81
N LEU A 61 29.03 -10.21 29.16
CA LEU A 61 27.63 -10.52 28.86
C LEU A 61 26.81 -10.65 30.15
N ASP A 62 27.23 -11.56 31.03
CA ASP A 62 26.55 -11.88 32.29
C ASP A 62 27.03 -11.03 33.48
N ASP A 63 28.16 -10.32 33.34
CA ASP A 63 28.75 -9.51 34.41
C ASP A 63 29.08 -8.10 33.92
N VAL A 64 28.27 -7.14 34.37
CA VAL A 64 28.43 -5.72 34.02
C VAL A 64 29.76 -5.14 34.48
N SER A 65 30.34 -5.67 35.57
CA SER A 65 31.62 -5.17 36.11
C SER A 65 32.81 -5.47 35.19
N ARG A 66 32.65 -6.38 34.24
CA ARG A 66 33.69 -6.84 33.30
C ARG A 66 33.58 -6.21 31.91
N ARG A 67 32.81 -5.13 31.76
CA ARG A 67 32.52 -4.46 30.48
C ARG A 67 33.55 -3.38 30.10
N ASP A 68 34.84 -3.70 30.19
CA ASP A 68 35.92 -2.71 30.04
C ASP A 68 35.97 -2.08 28.64
N LYS A 69 35.81 -2.89 27.59
CA LYS A 69 35.88 -2.42 26.18
C LYS A 69 34.53 -2.17 25.52
N TRP A 70 33.43 -2.23 26.27
CA TRP A 70 32.08 -2.12 25.70
C TRP A 70 31.74 -0.74 25.10
N ASN A 71 32.49 0.30 25.47
CA ASN A 71 32.30 1.66 24.96
C ASN A 71 33.31 2.04 23.86
N THR A 72 34.07 1.08 23.31
CA THR A 72 34.96 1.32 22.18
C THR A 72 34.26 1.03 20.85
N PRO A 73 34.70 1.65 19.74
CA PRO A 73 34.20 1.31 18.41
C PRO A 73 34.30 -0.19 18.13
N THR A 74 33.27 -0.74 17.52
CA THR A 74 33.24 -2.13 17.05
C THR A 74 33.87 -2.21 15.66
N PRO A 75 34.70 -3.23 15.35
CA PRO A 75 35.20 -3.45 13.99
C PRO A 75 34.07 -3.68 12.97
N ASP A 76 34.25 -3.18 11.74
CA ASP A 76 33.25 -3.18 10.65
C ASP A 76 32.69 -4.57 10.28
N GLU A 77 33.41 -5.64 10.59
CA GLU A 77 32.94 -7.01 10.37
C GLU A 77 31.73 -7.35 11.28
N TYR A 78 31.70 -6.83 12.51
CA TYR A 78 30.62 -7.03 13.47
C TYR A 78 29.57 -5.90 13.44
N ALA A 79 29.99 -4.69 13.07
CA ALA A 79 29.29 -3.45 13.36
C ALA A 79 28.47 -2.89 12.19
N LEU A 80 27.44 -2.10 12.52
CA LEU A 80 26.92 -1.06 11.64
C LEU A 80 27.78 0.21 11.78
N PRO A 81 27.72 1.16 10.83
CA PRO A 81 28.49 2.40 10.92
C PRO A 81 28.27 3.08 12.27
N THR A 82 29.36 3.49 12.91
CA THR A 82 29.40 4.19 14.22
C THR A 82 29.03 3.37 15.46
N GLU A 83 28.72 2.08 15.34
CA GLU A 83 28.40 1.24 16.50
C GLU A 83 29.60 1.05 17.44
N ILE A 84 29.29 1.07 18.74
CA ILE A 84 30.18 0.56 19.80
C ILE A 84 29.79 -0.85 20.25
N TRP A 85 30.68 -1.55 20.95
CA TRP A 85 30.45 -2.94 21.35
C TRP A 85 29.16 -3.16 22.13
N ARG A 86 28.79 -2.22 23.01
CA ARG A 86 27.51 -2.23 23.73
C ARG A 86 26.30 -2.29 22.79
N GLU A 87 26.32 -1.50 21.74
CA GLU A 87 25.22 -1.41 20.76
C GLU A 87 25.21 -2.65 19.86
N THR A 88 26.37 -3.11 19.41
CA THR A 88 26.51 -4.35 18.65
C THR A 88 25.99 -5.55 19.44
N VAL A 89 26.35 -5.68 20.73
CA VAL A 89 25.84 -6.76 21.59
C VAL A 89 24.34 -6.64 21.80
N ALA A 90 23.82 -5.44 22.07
CA ALA A 90 22.37 -5.24 22.23
C ALA A 90 21.59 -5.59 20.95
N ARG A 91 22.11 -5.23 19.77
CA ARG A 91 21.52 -5.60 18.47
C ARG A 91 21.52 -7.11 18.24
N ARG A 92 22.60 -7.81 18.61
CA ARG A 92 22.67 -9.28 18.52
C ARG A 92 21.72 -9.97 19.48
N GLN A 93 21.63 -9.50 20.71
CA GLN A 93 20.65 -10.03 21.65
C GLN A 93 19.23 -9.84 21.10
N ARG A 94 18.93 -8.65 20.57
CA ARG A 94 17.66 -8.38 19.92
C ARG A 94 17.39 -9.31 18.73
N TYR A 95 18.41 -9.60 17.92
CA TYR A 95 18.32 -10.57 16.83
C TYR A 95 17.93 -11.96 17.35
N GLU A 96 18.66 -12.49 18.34
CA GLU A 96 18.38 -13.81 18.93
C GLU A 96 16.98 -13.88 19.53
N ASP A 97 16.57 -12.85 20.27
CA ASP A 97 15.25 -12.78 20.88
C ASP A 97 14.13 -12.80 19.81
N VAL A 98 14.29 -12.03 18.72
CA VAL A 98 13.31 -12.01 17.61
C VAL A 98 13.29 -13.34 16.89
N ARG A 99 14.46 -13.90 16.60
CA ARG A 99 14.58 -15.17 15.90
C ARG A 99 13.97 -16.31 16.70
N ALA A 100 14.19 -16.34 18.01
CA ALA A 100 13.55 -17.31 18.90
C ALA A 100 12.02 -17.21 18.85
N LYS A 101 11.46 -15.99 18.88
CA LYS A 101 10.01 -15.77 18.76
C LYS A 101 9.43 -16.27 17.44
N LEU A 102 10.15 -16.06 16.35
CA LEU A 102 9.77 -16.56 15.03
C LEU A 102 9.78 -18.09 15.00
N VAL A 103 10.88 -18.73 15.43
CA VAL A 103 11.01 -20.20 15.47
C VAL A 103 9.96 -20.85 16.38
N ASN A 104 9.66 -20.22 17.52
CA ASN A 104 8.67 -20.73 18.48
C ASN A 104 7.22 -20.49 18.04
N GLY A 105 6.98 -19.81 16.92
CA GLY A 105 5.63 -19.51 16.43
C GLY A 105 4.87 -18.48 17.26
N GLU A 106 5.57 -17.58 17.95
CA GLU A 106 4.96 -16.50 18.75
C GLU A 106 4.48 -15.32 17.87
N VAL A 107 4.86 -15.29 16.60
CA VAL A 107 4.41 -14.29 15.60
C VAL A 107 3.18 -14.84 14.89
N THR A 108 2.00 -14.33 15.25
CA THR A 108 0.71 -14.87 14.78
C THR A 108 -0.20 -13.82 14.16
N SER A 109 0.29 -12.59 13.99
CA SER A 109 -0.44 -11.50 13.36
C SER A 109 0.47 -10.63 12.51
N ILE A 110 -0.13 -9.93 11.54
CA ILE A 110 0.63 -9.00 10.69
C ILE A 110 1.19 -7.81 11.48
N ASN A 111 0.52 -7.46 12.60
CA ASN A 111 0.97 -6.39 13.48
C ASN A 111 2.21 -6.78 14.28
N ASP A 112 2.48 -8.07 14.48
CA ASP A 112 3.71 -8.53 15.13
C ASP A 112 4.95 -8.20 14.29
N PHE A 113 4.83 -8.17 12.95
CA PHE A 113 5.90 -7.71 12.08
C PHE A 113 6.24 -6.24 12.31
N ILE A 114 5.26 -5.42 12.67
CA ILE A 114 5.49 -4.02 13.04
C ILE A 114 6.14 -3.96 14.42
N THR A 115 5.57 -4.66 15.40
CA THR A 115 6.05 -4.72 16.79
C THR A 115 7.51 -5.14 16.87
N TYR A 116 7.89 -6.15 16.08
CA TYR A 116 9.24 -6.69 16.09
C TYR A 116 10.18 -6.06 15.06
N ASN A 117 9.70 -5.09 14.27
CA ASN A 117 10.44 -4.44 13.18
C ASN A 117 11.02 -5.45 12.17
N LEU A 118 10.16 -6.36 11.71
CA LEU A 118 10.44 -7.36 10.69
C LEU A 118 10.14 -6.82 9.29
N ASP A 119 10.65 -7.52 8.27
CA ASP A 119 10.40 -7.21 6.88
C ASP A 119 9.02 -7.64 6.40
N ILE A 120 8.03 -6.87 6.83
CA ILE A 120 6.60 -7.04 6.50
C ILE A 120 6.34 -7.06 4.98
N GLN A 121 7.15 -6.36 4.19
CA GLN A 121 6.99 -6.30 2.74
C GLN A 121 7.51 -7.56 2.05
N GLN A 122 8.62 -8.12 2.53
CA GLN A 122 9.09 -9.43 2.07
C GLN A 122 8.09 -10.52 2.46
N PHE A 123 7.60 -10.50 3.70
CA PHE A 123 6.59 -11.45 4.17
C PHE A 123 5.31 -11.41 3.33
N ALA A 124 4.77 -10.22 3.06
CA ALA A 124 3.58 -10.07 2.22
C ALA A 124 3.77 -10.64 0.80
N GLN A 125 4.94 -10.42 0.19
CA GLN A 125 5.27 -11.01 -1.12
C GLN A 125 5.30 -12.53 -1.04
N ASP A 126 6.02 -13.10 -0.07
CA ASP A 126 6.14 -14.55 0.07
C ASP A 126 4.81 -15.23 0.34
N VAL A 127 3.93 -14.61 1.12
CA VAL A 127 2.57 -15.13 1.35
C VAL A 127 1.79 -15.24 0.05
N ILE A 128 1.91 -14.25 -0.84
CA ILE A 128 1.23 -14.26 -2.14
C ILE A 128 1.89 -15.27 -3.09
N GLU A 129 3.23 -15.26 -3.17
CA GLU A 129 4.00 -16.14 -4.06
C GLU A 129 3.86 -17.62 -3.70
N ASN A 130 3.72 -17.94 -2.41
CA ASN A 130 3.65 -19.32 -1.92
C ASN A 130 2.22 -19.74 -1.54
N CYS A 131 1.18 -18.96 -1.86
CA CYS A 131 -0.17 -19.36 -1.51
C CYS A 131 -0.60 -20.64 -2.25
N GLU A 132 -0.94 -21.70 -1.52
CA GLU A 132 -1.38 -22.98 -2.09
C GLU A 132 -2.80 -22.91 -2.64
N GLY A 133 -3.68 -22.19 -1.96
CA GLY A 133 -5.09 -22.05 -2.31
C GLY A 133 -5.36 -20.85 -3.24
N PRO A 134 -6.16 -21.01 -4.31
CA PRO A 134 -6.52 -19.91 -5.20
C PRO A 134 -7.38 -18.84 -4.50
N GLU A 135 -8.08 -19.20 -3.41
CA GLU A 135 -8.92 -18.26 -2.66
C GLU A 135 -8.10 -17.21 -1.92
N LEU A 136 -6.94 -17.56 -1.38
CA LEU A 136 -6.04 -16.59 -0.75
C LEU A 136 -5.50 -15.60 -1.78
N LEU A 137 -5.10 -16.10 -2.95
CA LEU A 137 -4.67 -15.26 -4.07
C LEU A 137 -5.77 -14.30 -4.53
N ARG A 138 -7.01 -14.80 -4.69
CA ARG A 138 -8.18 -13.97 -5.03
C ARG A 138 -8.43 -12.89 -3.99
N ALA A 139 -8.31 -13.24 -2.71
CA ALA A 139 -8.49 -12.33 -1.60
C ALA A 139 -7.47 -11.17 -1.65
N PHE A 140 -6.18 -11.48 -1.81
CA PHE A 140 -5.14 -10.45 -1.97
C PHE A 140 -5.33 -9.63 -3.24
N TRP A 141 -5.56 -10.28 -4.39
CA TRP A 141 -5.80 -9.58 -5.66
C TRP A 141 -6.94 -8.57 -5.55
N LYS A 142 -8.06 -8.97 -4.94
CA LYS A 142 -9.22 -8.11 -4.71
C LYS A 142 -8.90 -6.95 -3.75
N ALA A 143 -8.18 -7.23 -2.65
CA ALA A 143 -7.79 -6.19 -1.69
C ALA A 143 -6.86 -5.16 -2.33
N ILE A 144 -5.84 -5.62 -3.07
CA ILE A 144 -4.85 -4.78 -3.75
C ILE A 144 -5.50 -3.91 -4.85
N ASN A 145 -6.45 -4.45 -5.62
CA ASN A 145 -7.17 -3.65 -6.63
C ASN A 145 -8.13 -2.61 -6.05
N ARG A 146 -8.54 -2.76 -4.79
CA ARG A 146 -9.55 -1.90 -4.15
C ARG A 146 -8.99 -0.91 -3.14
N VAL A 147 -7.76 -1.10 -2.66
CA VAL A 147 -7.18 -0.19 -1.66
C VAL A 147 -7.03 1.22 -2.25
N SER A 148 -7.50 2.24 -1.52
CA SER A 148 -7.29 3.63 -1.90
C SER A 148 -6.34 4.28 -0.89
N VAL A 149 -5.25 4.86 -1.40
CA VAL A 149 -4.24 5.57 -0.62
C VAL A 149 -4.37 7.06 -0.91
N LEU A 150 -4.79 7.82 0.10
CA LEU A 150 -4.93 9.27 0.02
C LEU A 150 -3.76 9.96 0.72
N ASP A 151 -3.09 10.86 0.01
CA ASP A 151 -2.17 11.85 0.58
C ASP A 151 -2.80 13.26 0.51
N PRO A 152 -3.29 13.80 1.64
CA PRO A 152 -4.01 15.07 1.68
C PRO A 152 -3.11 16.31 1.54
N THR A 153 -1.78 16.15 1.54
CA THR A 153 -0.80 17.23 1.33
C THR A 153 0.36 16.67 0.52
N CYS A 154 0.07 16.24 -0.71
CA CYS A 154 0.94 15.32 -1.42
C CYS A 154 2.26 15.93 -1.90
N GLY A 155 2.35 17.26 -1.95
CA GLY A 155 3.49 17.98 -2.51
C GLY A 155 3.88 17.41 -3.86
N SER A 156 5.16 17.08 -4.02
CA SER A 156 5.70 16.44 -5.24
C SER A 156 5.39 14.95 -5.38
N GLY A 157 4.52 14.38 -4.54
CA GLY A 157 4.06 12.99 -4.61
C GLY A 157 4.96 11.95 -3.93
N ALA A 158 5.84 12.33 -3.01
CA ALA A 158 6.81 11.41 -2.40
C ALA A 158 6.15 10.21 -1.68
N PHE A 159 5.06 10.44 -0.94
CA PHE A 159 4.33 9.37 -0.26
C PHE A 159 3.53 8.51 -1.23
N LEU A 160 2.92 9.09 -2.27
CA LEU A 160 2.26 8.35 -3.34
C LEU A 160 3.22 7.40 -4.05
N PHE A 161 4.45 7.83 -4.29
CA PHE A 161 5.53 6.97 -4.79
C PHE A 161 5.92 5.87 -3.80
N ALA A 162 5.94 6.16 -2.50
CA ALA A 162 6.19 5.15 -1.49
C ALA A 162 5.10 4.07 -1.50
N ALA A 163 3.82 4.47 -1.63
CA ALA A 163 2.69 3.55 -1.78
C ALA A 163 2.79 2.72 -3.07
N LEU A 164 3.14 3.36 -4.19
CA LEU A 164 3.39 2.68 -5.46
C LEU A 164 4.46 1.59 -5.33
N ASN A 165 5.59 1.91 -4.70
CA ASN A 165 6.71 0.97 -4.49
C ASN A 165 6.37 -0.19 -3.53
N ILE A 166 5.30 -0.06 -2.74
CA ILE A 166 4.78 -1.15 -1.90
C ILE A 166 3.79 -2.01 -2.68
N LEU A 167 2.87 -1.39 -3.44
CA LEU A 167 1.84 -2.10 -4.17
C LEU A 167 2.38 -2.84 -5.39
N GLN A 168 3.35 -2.27 -6.11
CA GLN A 168 3.93 -2.86 -7.33
C GLN A 168 4.36 -4.33 -7.14
N PRO A 169 5.26 -4.66 -6.19
CA PRO A 169 5.69 -6.06 -6.03
C PRO A 169 4.56 -6.99 -5.61
N LEU A 170 3.55 -6.51 -4.87
CA LEU A 170 2.40 -7.33 -4.47
C LEU A 170 1.47 -7.65 -5.66
N TYR A 171 1.26 -6.68 -6.55
CA TYR A 171 0.56 -6.90 -7.82
C TYR A 171 1.32 -7.91 -8.69
N GLU A 172 2.64 -7.73 -8.84
CA GLU A 172 3.49 -8.61 -9.66
C GLU A 172 3.51 -10.04 -9.11
N ALA A 173 3.62 -10.21 -7.78
CA ALA A 173 3.52 -11.51 -7.10
C ALA A 173 2.16 -12.18 -7.38
N CYS A 174 1.05 -11.42 -7.34
CA CYS A 174 -0.26 -11.98 -7.66
C CYS A 174 -0.32 -12.51 -9.10
N LEU A 175 0.17 -11.72 -10.07
CA LEU A 175 0.14 -12.08 -11.49
C LEU A 175 1.04 -13.28 -11.81
N GLU A 176 2.20 -13.37 -11.17
CA GLU A 176 3.09 -14.53 -11.30
C GLU A 176 2.42 -15.78 -10.72
N ARG A 177 1.81 -15.66 -9.53
CA ARG A 177 1.12 -16.80 -8.92
C ARG A 177 -0.10 -17.25 -9.70
N MET A 178 -0.86 -16.32 -10.30
CA MET A 178 -1.95 -16.64 -11.23
C MET A 178 -1.44 -17.43 -12.45
N ARG A 179 -0.29 -17.04 -13.00
CA ARG A 179 0.35 -17.76 -14.11
C ARG A 179 0.74 -19.18 -13.70
N ALA A 180 1.33 -19.37 -12.53
CA ALA A 180 1.66 -20.70 -12.00
C ALA A 180 0.40 -21.58 -11.90
N PHE A 181 -0.68 -21.09 -11.29
CA PHE A 181 -1.93 -21.86 -11.18
C PHE A 181 -2.52 -22.26 -12.54
N VAL A 182 -2.43 -21.39 -13.55
CA VAL A 182 -2.91 -21.69 -14.91
C VAL A 182 -1.98 -22.68 -15.62
N ALA A 183 -0.67 -22.59 -15.39
CA ALA A 183 0.32 -23.49 -15.99
C ALA A 183 0.27 -24.91 -15.42
N ASP A 184 -0.09 -25.06 -14.14
CA ASP A 184 -0.21 -26.34 -13.45
C ASP A 184 -1.49 -27.13 -13.83
N LEU A 185 -2.35 -26.57 -14.70
CA LEU A 185 -3.56 -27.26 -15.16
C LEU A 185 -3.19 -28.52 -15.98
N GLY A 186 -3.68 -29.66 -15.52
CA GLY A 186 -3.52 -30.94 -16.22
C GLY A 186 -4.52 -31.14 -17.37
N PRO A 187 -4.34 -32.19 -18.19
CA PRO A 187 -5.28 -32.55 -19.26
C PRO A 187 -6.70 -32.87 -18.75
N ASP A 188 -6.80 -33.37 -17.52
CA ASP A 188 -8.05 -33.81 -16.88
C ASP A 188 -8.75 -32.68 -16.10
N ASP A 189 -8.12 -31.49 -15.98
CA ASP A 189 -8.73 -30.36 -15.29
C ASP A 189 -9.87 -29.75 -16.10
N HIS A 190 -10.90 -29.26 -15.39
CA HIS A 190 -12.04 -28.64 -16.03
C HIS A 190 -11.61 -27.40 -16.86
N PRO A 191 -12.03 -27.24 -18.13
CA PRO A 191 -11.54 -26.15 -18.99
C PRO A 191 -11.72 -24.73 -18.44
N GLN A 192 -12.78 -24.54 -17.65
CA GLN A 192 -13.13 -23.27 -17.00
C GLN A 192 -12.45 -23.05 -15.64
N LYS A 193 -11.62 -24.00 -15.16
CA LYS A 193 -10.84 -23.80 -13.93
C LYS A 193 -9.92 -22.60 -14.13
N TYR A 194 -9.92 -21.69 -13.14
CA TYR A 194 -9.19 -20.43 -13.16
C TYR A 194 -9.53 -19.51 -14.35
N SER A 195 -10.78 -19.53 -14.84
CA SER A 195 -11.23 -18.63 -15.91
C SER A 195 -11.05 -17.15 -15.56
N ASP A 196 -11.21 -16.79 -14.30
CA ASP A 196 -10.93 -15.47 -13.75
C ASP A 196 -9.46 -15.09 -13.88
N PHE A 197 -8.52 -15.98 -13.51
CA PHE A 197 -7.09 -15.74 -13.69
C PHE A 197 -6.73 -15.60 -15.16
N LYS A 198 -7.26 -16.48 -16.03
CA LYS A 198 -7.04 -16.41 -17.48
C LYS A 198 -7.52 -15.07 -18.05
N GLN A 199 -8.67 -14.57 -17.60
CA GLN A 199 -9.20 -13.27 -18.04
C GLN A 199 -8.30 -12.11 -17.60
N ILE A 200 -7.83 -12.11 -16.35
CA ILE A 200 -6.89 -11.09 -15.84
C ILE A 200 -5.60 -11.11 -16.65
N LEU A 201 -5.00 -12.29 -16.86
CA LEU A 201 -3.76 -12.43 -17.63
C LEU A 201 -3.94 -12.00 -19.09
N ALA A 202 -5.09 -12.27 -19.69
CA ALA A 202 -5.42 -11.79 -21.04
C ALA A 202 -5.59 -10.26 -21.10
N GLN A 203 -6.06 -9.61 -20.02
CA GLN A 203 -6.08 -8.15 -19.91
C GLN A 203 -4.65 -7.59 -19.80
N VAL A 204 -3.79 -8.18 -18.97
CA VAL A 204 -2.38 -7.79 -18.83
C VAL A 204 -1.66 -7.84 -20.18
N ALA A 205 -1.93 -8.88 -20.98
CA ALA A 205 -1.34 -9.08 -22.30
C ALA A 205 -1.74 -8.04 -23.37
N GLN A 206 -2.76 -7.21 -23.10
CA GLN A 206 -3.16 -6.11 -24.00
C GLN A 206 -2.27 -4.86 -23.84
N HIS A 207 -1.46 -4.82 -22.78
CA HIS A 207 -0.55 -3.72 -22.49
C HIS A 207 0.87 -4.01 -22.98
N PRO A 208 1.73 -2.99 -23.16
CA PRO A 208 3.10 -3.16 -23.64
C PRO A 208 3.93 -4.19 -22.87
N ASN A 209 3.74 -4.25 -21.56
CA ASN A 209 4.30 -5.26 -20.67
C ASN A 209 3.55 -5.29 -19.32
N GLN A 210 3.84 -6.31 -18.51
CA GLN A 210 3.22 -6.48 -17.20
C GLN A 210 3.49 -5.30 -16.26
N THR A 211 4.74 -4.82 -16.18
CA THR A 211 5.09 -3.72 -15.26
C THR A 211 4.34 -2.44 -15.62
N TYR A 212 4.18 -2.14 -16.91
CA TYR A 212 3.37 -1.03 -17.39
C TYR A 212 1.91 -1.17 -16.93
N TYR A 213 1.29 -2.34 -17.12
CA TYR A 213 -0.07 -2.61 -16.62
C TYR A 213 -0.18 -2.40 -15.11
N VAL A 214 0.73 -2.97 -14.33
CA VAL A 214 0.72 -2.86 -12.86
C VAL A 214 0.82 -1.41 -12.41
N LEU A 215 1.80 -0.67 -12.94
CA LEU A 215 1.97 0.75 -12.61
C LEU A 215 0.74 1.56 -13.02
N LYS A 216 0.16 1.30 -14.19
CA LYS A 216 -1.05 1.99 -14.66
C LYS A 216 -2.22 1.72 -13.74
N SER A 217 -2.44 0.46 -13.36
CA SER A 217 -3.48 0.05 -12.41
C SER A 217 -3.32 0.75 -11.05
N ILE A 218 -2.09 0.84 -10.53
CA ILE A 218 -1.80 1.53 -9.26
C ILE A 218 -2.14 3.02 -9.35
N VAL A 219 -1.63 3.68 -10.39
CA VAL A 219 -1.78 5.12 -10.58
C VAL A 219 -3.26 5.52 -10.72
N VAL A 220 -4.07 4.69 -11.40
CA VAL A 220 -5.49 4.98 -11.66
C VAL A 220 -6.41 4.59 -10.51
N ASN A 221 -6.19 3.43 -9.90
CA ASN A 221 -7.16 2.84 -8.98
C ASN A 221 -6.80 3.05 -7.51
N ASN A 222 -5.50 3.22 -7.20
CA ASN A 222 -5.03 3.17 -5.83
C ASN A 222 -4.56 4.53 -5.29
N LEU A 223 -4.00 5.41 -6.12
CA LEU A 223 -3.33 6.63 -5.63
C LEU A 223 -4.22 7.87 -5.76
N TYR A 224 -4.36 8.61 -4.66
CA TYR A 224 -5.11 9.85 -4.57
C TYR A 224 -4.29 10.90 -3.81
N GLY A 225 -4.27 12.13 -4.30
CA GLY A 225 -3.44 13.20 -3.75
C GLY A 225 -4.11 14.56 -3.84
N VAL A 226 -3.95 15.37 -2.80
CA VAL A 226 -4.36 16.77 -2.81
C VAL A 226 -3.20 17.63 -2.33
N ASP A 227 -2.95 18.76 -2.97
CA ASP A 227 -2.02 19.77 -2.47
C ASP A 227 -2.53 21.19 -2.77
N ILE A 228 -2.20 22.15 -1.91
CA ILE A 228 -2.62 23.53 -2.08
C ILE A 228 -1.90 24.22 -3.24
N MET A 229 -0.68 23.77 -3.58
CA MET A 229 0.14 24.32 -4.65
C MET A 229 -0.10 23.55 -5.95
N ALA A 230 -0.65 24.22 -6.96
CA ALA A 230 -0.90 23.61 -8.27
C ALA A 230 0.40 23.12 -8.93
N GLU A 231 1.51 23.83 -8.74
CA GLU A 231 2.81 23.44 -9.27
C GLU A 231 3.30 22.13 -8.66
N ALA A 232 3.05 21.89 -7.37
CA ALA A 232 3.41 20.66 -6.70
C ALA A 232 2.61 19.47 -7.25
N VAL A 233 1.31 19.68 -7.50
CA VAL A 233 0.42 18.71 -8.15
C VAL A 233 0.90 18.34 -9.54
N GLU A 234 1.27 19.32 -10.37
CA GLU A 234 1.79 19.05 -11.72
C GLU A 234 3.14 18.30 -11.67
N ILE A 235 4.01 18.60 -10.70
CA ILE A 235 5.24 17.82 -10.46
C ILE A 235 4.90 16.38 -10.06
N ALA A 236 3.92 16.17 -9.17
CA ALA A 236 3.50 14.84 -8.75
C ALA A 236 2.95 14.01 -9.93
N LYS A 237 2.06 14.59 -10.73
CA LYS A 237 1.52 13.98 -11.95
C LYS A 237 2.63 13.64 -12.94
N LEU A 238 3.51 14.61 -13.24
CA LEU A 238 4.63 14.41 -14.15
C LEU A 238 5.54 13.27 -13.69
N ARG A 239 5.85 13.18 -12.40
CA ARG A 239 6.66 12.08 -11.86
C ARG A 239 5.98 10.72 -12.09
N LEU A 240 4.69 10.59 -11.78
CA LEU A 240 3.93 9.35 -12.00
C LEU A 240 3.90 8.98 -13.49
N PHE A 241 3.70 9.96 -14.38
CA PHE A 241 3.75 9.75 -15.82
C PHE A 241 5.14 9.32 -16.30
N LEU A 242 6.21 9.97 -15.86
CA LEU A 242 7.58 9.58 -16.22
C LEU A 242 7.89 8.16 -15.76
N LYS A 243 7.40 7.74 -14.58
CA LYS A 243 7.55 6.37 -14.09
C LYS A 243 6.86 5.35 -15.00
N LEU A 244 5.68 5.67 -15.54
CA LEU A 244 4.96 4.84 -16.51
C LEU A 244 5.67 4.79 -17.87
N VAL A 245 6.00 5.95 -18.43
CA VAL A 245 6.66 6.07 -19.74
C VAL A 245 8.03 5.40 -19.73
N ALA A 246 8.74 5.41 -18.60
CA ALA A 246 10.01 4.69 -18.46
C ALA A 246 9.90 3.16 -18.62
N GLN A 247 8.68 2.59 -18.66
CA GLN A 247 8.48 1.15 -18.92
C GLN A 247 8.27 0.81 -20.39
N VAL A 248 8.23 1.79 -21.30
CA VAL A 248 8.07 1.53 -22.74
C VAL A 248 9.30 1.98 -23.51
N GLU A 249 9.71 1.19 -24.50
CA GLU A 249 10.91 1.47 -25.29
C GLU A 249 10.61 2.39 -26.49
N ARG A 250 9.39 2.27 -27.05
CA ARG A 250 8.99 3.00 -28.25
C ARG A 250 7.77 3.87 -28.00
N VAL A 251 7.75 5.06 -28.60
CA VAL A 251 6.69 6.06 -28.42
C VAL A 251 5.34 5.53 -28.90
N GLU A 252 5.32 4.66 -29.92
CA GLU A 252 4.07 4.08 -30.46
C GLU A 252 3.41 3.08 -29.50
N GLN A 253 4.13 2.63 -28.47
CA GLN A 253 3.62 1.75 -27.41
C GLN A 253 3.04 2.54 -26.23
N ILE A 254 3.18 3.87 -26.22
CA ILE A 254 2.58 4.72 -25.20
C ILE A 254 1.07 4.72 -25.41
N GLU A 255 0.35 4.06 -24.52
CA GLU A 255 -1.10 4.17 -24.46
C GLU A 255 -1.52 5.60 -24.06
N PRO A 256 -2.74 6.03 -24.43
CA PRO A 256 -3.30 7.27 -23.90
C PRO A 256 -3.15 7.31 -22.38
N LEU A 257 -2.53 8.38 -21.90
CA LEU A 257 -2.25 8.55 -20.48
C LEU A 257 -3.57 8.50 -19.70
N PRO A 258 -3.61 7.80 -18.56
CA PRO A 258 -4.79 7.81 -17.73
C PRO A 258 -5.09 9.24 -17.28
N ASP A 259 -6.36 9.63 -17.34
CA ASP A 259 -6.82 10.88 -16.73
C ASP A 259 -6.75 10.74 -15.20
N ILE A 260 -5.64 11.19 -14.63
CA ILE A 260 -5.41 11.23 -13.19
C ILE A 260 -5.74 12.60 -12.59
N ASP A 261 -6.34 13.52 -13.36
CA ASP A 261 -6.76 14.82 -12.85
C ASP A 261 -7.89 14.67 -11.82
N PHE A 262 -8.57 13.52 -11.81
CA PHE A 262 -9.52 13.15 -10.77
C PHE A 262 -8.86 12.63 -9.49
N ASN A 263 -7.67 12.06 -9.62
CA ASN A 263 -6.95 11.40 -8.54
C ASN A 263 -6.02 12.36 -7.81
N ILE A 264 -5.27 13.19 -8.55
CA ILE A 264 -4.28 14.12 -8.01
C ILE A 264 -4.69 15.56 -8.32
N ARG A 265 -5.00 16.36 -7.30
CA ARG A 265 -5.69 17.65 -7.45
C ARG A 265 -5.09 18.78 -6.66
N ALA A 266 -5.14 19.98 -7.24
CA ALA A 266 -4.90 21.21 -6.51
C ALA A 266 -6.12 21.54 -5.65
N GLY A 267 -5.93 21.68 -4.34
CA GLY A 267 -7.02 21.93 -3.41
C GLY A 267 -6.54 22.15 -1.97
N ASN A 268 -7.41 22.75 -1.16
CA ASN A 268 -7.18 22.90 0.27
C ASN A 268 -7.87 21.75 1.01
N THR A 269 -7.12 20.78 1.51
CA THR A 269 -7.70 19.62 2.20
C THR A 269 -8.34 19.95 3.55
N LEU A 270 -7.90 21.02 4.24
CA LEU A 270 -8.46 21.42 5.53
C LEU A 270 -9.84 22.07 5.40
N VAL A 271 -10.06 22.78 4.31
CA VAL A 271 -11.29 23.54 4.04
C VAL A 271 -12.20 22.77 3.07
N GLY A 272 -11.63 21.90 2.23
CA GLY A 272 -12.32 21.27 1.11
C GLY A 272 -12.70 22.28 0.02
N TYR A 273 -13.52 21.87 -0.94
CA TYR A 273 -14.38 22.82 -1.65
C TYR A 273 -15.49 23.21 -0.68
N THR A 274 -15.34 24.35 -0.01
CA THR A 274 -16.28 24.82 1.02
C THR A 274 -17.65 25.18 0.46
N SER A 275 -17.80 25.32 -0.86
CA SER A 275 -19.05 25.76 -1.46
C SER A 275 -19.30 25.15 -2.85
N LYS A 276 -20.58 24.96 -3.16
CA LYS A 276 -21.05 24.61 -4.52
C LYS A 276 -20.49 25.56 -5.59
N GLU A 277 -20.31 26.83 -5.22
CA GLU A 277 -19.72 27.86 -6.09
C GLU A 277 -18.25 27.58 -6.44
N GLU A 278 -17.43 27.09 -5.50
CA GLU A 278 -16.04 26.75 -5.76
C GLU A 278 -15.90 25.50 -6.63
N VAL A 279 -16.78 24.50 -6.45
CA VAL A 279 -16.88 23.32 -7.33
C VAL A 279 -17.28 23.75 -8.74
N ARG A 280 -18.29 24.61 -8.84
CA ARG A 280 -18.78 25.17 -10.11
C ARG A 280 -17.69 25.97 -10.83
N LYS A 281 -16.92 26.77 -10.08
CA LYS A 281 -15.81 27.58 -10.61
C LYS A 281 -14.63 26.74 -11.07
N ALA A 282 -14.28 25.67 -10.35
CA ALA A 282 -13.22 24.74 -10.76
C ALA A 282 -13.58 23.96 -12.03
N MET A 283 -14.86 23.66 -12.25
CA MET A 283 -15.33 23.00 -13.48
C MET A 283 -15.46 23.99 -14.66
N GLN A 284 -15.65 25.28 -14.38
CA GLN A 284 -15.80 26.33 -15.39
C GLN A 284 -14.49 27.03 -15.76
N ASP A 285 -13.45 26.97 -14.94
CA ASP A 285 -12.15 27.58 -15.24
C ASP A 285 -11.24 26.57 -15.98
N LYS A 286 -10.98 26.81 -17.28
CA LYS A 286 -9.87 26.14 -17.97
C LYS A 286 -8.59 26.94 -17.72
N GLN A 287 -7.59 26.36 -17.04
CA GLN A 287 -6.26 26.97 -16.96
C GLN A 287 -5.55 26.79 -18.30
N LEU A 288 -5.15 27.91 -18.90
CA LEU A 288 -4.19 27.95 -20.01
C LEU A 288 -2.83 28.37 -19.46
N GLU A 289 -1.75 27.94 -20.11
CA GLU A 289 -0.38 28.30 -19.72
C GLU A 289 -0.22 29.83 -19.64
N GLY A 290 0.44 30.30 -18.56
CA GLY A 290 0.65 31.72 -18.30
C GLY A 290 -0.33 32.37 -17.30
N GLY A 291 -1.16 31.59 -16.61
CA GLY A 291 -2.00 32.08 -15.51
C GLY A 291 -3.25 32.86 -15.95
N ILE A 292 -3.58 32.83 -17.25
CA ILE A 292 -4.80 33.46 -17.78
C ILE A 292 -5.97 32.49 -17.61
N LYS A 293 -6.99 32.93 -16.87
CA LYS A 293 -8.25 32.20 -16.70
C LYS A 293 -9.21 32.58 -17.81
N GLN A 294 -9.73 31.60 -18.55
CA GLN A 294 -10.82 31.80 -19.49
C GLN A 294 -12.03 30.96 -19.08
N ALA A 295 -13.19 31.61 -18.96
CA ALA A 295 -14.44 30.95 -18.61
C ALA A 295 -14.83 29.95 -19.71
N ARG A 296 -14.97 28.68 -19.34
CA ARG A 296 -15.43 27.59 -20.19
C ARG A 296 -16.96 27.46 -20.06
N ILE A 297 -17.65 27.50 -21.20
CA ILE A 297 -19.08 27.18 -21.25
C ILE A 297 -19.20 25.65 -21.24
N LEU A 298 -19.84 25.11 -20.20
CA LEU A 298 -20.11 23.67 -20.06
C LEU A 298 -21.23 23.26 -21.04
N PHE A 299 -21.08 22.13 -21.73
CA PHE A 299 -22.08 21.59 -22.66
C PHE A 299 -22.57 20.20 -22.24
N GLY A 300 -23.88 19.96 -22.37
CA GLY A 300 -24.51 18.63 -22.39
C GLY A 300 -24.17 17.71 -21.21
N GLU A 301 -23.26 16.75 -21.44
CA GLU A 301 -22.89 15.71 -20.47
C GLU A 301 -22.17 16.29 -19.23
N GLU A 302 -21.38 17.35 -19.38
CA GLU A 302 -20.70 18.01 -18.26
C GLU A 302 -21.69 18.76 -17.35
N GLN A 303 -22.77 19.32 -17.93
CA GLN A 303 -23.86 19.91 -17.15
C GLN A 303 -24.66 18.84 -16.40
N ALA A 304 -24.87 17.67 -17.00
CA ALA A 304 -25.55 16.55 -16.36
C ALA A 304 -24.71 15.96 -15.19
N ALA A 305 -23.39 15.86 -15.36
CA ALA A 305 -22.47 15.45 -14.29
C ALA A 305 -22.44 16.47 -13.15
N LEU A 306 -22.41 17.78 -13.47
CA LEU A 306 -22.48 18.84 -12.46
C LEU A 306 -23.83 18.82 -11.71
N ALA A 307 -24.95 18.64 -12.42
CA ALA A 307 -26.27 18.53 -11.82
C ALA A 307 -26.40 17.29 -10.92
N ALA A 308 -25.78 16.16 -11.30
CA ALA A 308 -25.74 14.96 -10.48
C ALA A 308 -24.89 15.15 -9.21
N ILE A 309 -23.78 15.88 -9.30
CA ILE A 309 -22.93 16.24 -8.15
C ILE A 309 -23.66 17.25 -7.24
N GLU A 310 -24.31 18.27 -7.81
CA GLU A 310 -25.11 19.25 -7.06
C GLU A 310 -26.31 18.60 -6.37
N GLY A 311 -26.93 17.60 -7.01
CA GLY A 311 -27.99 16.76 -6.44
C GLY A 311 -27.48 15.92 -5.27
N LYS A 312 -26.40 15.15 -5.46
CA LYS A 312 -25.79 14.33 -4.40
C LYS A 312 -25.25 15.18 -3.24
N ALA A 313 -24.69 16.36 -3.52
CA ALA A 313 -24.23 17.30 -2.50
C ALA A 313 -25.40 17.92 -1.73
N ALA A 314 -26.54 18.19 -2.38
CA ALA A 314 -27.77 18.61 -1.69
C ALA A 314 -28.34 17.50 -0.80
N ASP A 315 -28.28 16.24 -1.25
CA ASP A 315 -28.72 15.09 -0.47
C ASP A 315 -27.83 14.87 0.77
N ILE A 316 -26.50 14.99 0.61
CA ILE A 316 -25.54 14.89 1.72
C ILE A 316 -25.71 16.06 2.70
N ASP A 317 -25.93 17.29 2.22
CA ASP A 317 -26.15 18.47 3.07
C ASP A 317 -27.49 18.37 3.83
N ARG A 318 -28.53 17.82 3.18
CA ARG A 318 -29.83 17.54 3.80
C ARG A 318 -29.71 16.43 4.85
N LEU A 319 -28.97 15.35 4.56
CA LEU A 319 -28.71 14.25 5.50
C LEU A 319 -27.87 14.71 6.69
N PHE A 320 -26.84 15.52 6.46
CA PHE A 320 -25.99 16.09 7.48
C PHE A 320 -26.75 17.08 8.37
N SER A 321 -27.60 17.94 7.78
CA SER A 321 -28.48 18.85 8.52
C SER A 321 -29.53 18.10 9.34
N ARG A 322 -30.13 17.03 8.80
CA ARG A 322 -31.03 16.12 9.54
C ARG A 322 -30.30 15.43 10.69
N PHE A 323 -29.09 14.91 10.45
CA PHE A 323 -28.26 14.26 11.46
C PHE A 323 -27.88 15.22 12.60
N LYS A 324 -27.51 16.46 12.24
CA LYS A 324 -27.20 17.52 13.21
C LYS A 324 -28.41 17.92 14.05
N ALA A 325 -29.62 17.99 13.45
CA ALA A 325 -30.86 18.24 14.17
C ALA A 325 -31.24 17.09 15.13
N MET A 326 -30.99 15.83 14.73
CA MET A 326 -31.20 14.65 15.59
C MET A 326 -30.26 14.62 16.81
N GLN A 327 -29.06 15.18 16.70
CA GLN A 327 -28.10 15.25 17.80
C GLN A 327 -28.37 16.39 18.81
N THR A 328 -29.23 17.36 18.47
CA THR A 328 -29.49 18.54 19.32
C THR A 328 -30.84 18.55 20.05
N GLY A 329 -31.61 17.44 20.00
CA GLY A 329 -32.77 17.20 20.86
C GLY A 329 -34.10 17.78 20.35
N GLY A 330 -34.87 16.94 19.65
CA GLY A 330 -36.30 17.12 19.35
C GLY A 330 -36.97 15.77 19.16
N ASP A 331 -38.13 15.57 19.79
CA ASP A 331 -38.81 14.28 20.03
C ASP A 331 -38.96 13.35 18.81
N LEU A 332 -38.77 12.05 19.07
CA LEU A 332 -38.89 10.90 18.15
C LEU A 332 -40.33 10.48 17.82
N ALA A 333 -41.33 11.37 17.94
CA ALA A 333 -42.73 10.96 17.99
C ALA A 333 -43.51 10.96 16.66
N ASP A 334 -42.98 11.48 15.56
CA ASP A 334 -43.72 11.55 14.28
C ASP A 334 -42.83 11.20 13.08
N PHE A 335 -42.52 9.93 12.82
CA PHE A 335 -42.05 9.55 11.48
C PHE A 335 -42.51 8.15 11.04
N ASP A 336 -43.18 8.15 9.88
CA ASP A 336 -43.77 7.01 9.18
C ASP A 336 -42.72 6.27 8.33
N ALA A 337 -42.84 4.95 8.23
CA ALA A 337 -41.85 4.05 7.62
C ALA A 337 -41.82 4.09 6.07
N ALA A 338 -42.50 5.06 5.45
CA ALA A 338 -42.62 5.18 3.99
C ALA A 338 -41.57 6.10 3.34
N ASP A 339 -40.67 6.72 4.11
CA ASP A 339 -39.69 7.72 3.64
C ASP A 339 -38.23 7.18 3.51
N PHE A 340 -38.04 5.86 3.47
CA PHE A 340 -36.75 5.19 3.22
C PHE A 340 -36.60 4.70 1.78
#